data_AF-A0A6G0YXK2-F1
#
_entry.id   AF-A0A6G0YXK2-F1
#
_cell.length_a   1.000
_cell.length_b   1.000
_cell.length_c   1.000
_cell.angle_alpha   90.00
_cell.angle_beta   90.00
_cell.angle_gamma   90.00
#
_symmetry.space_group_name_H-M   'P 1'
#
loop_
_entity.id
_entity.type
_entity.pdbx_description
1 polymer ?
#
loop_
_entity_poly.entity_id
_entity_poly.type
_entity_poly.pdbx_seq_one_letter_code
_entity_poly.pdbx_strand_id
1 'polypeptide(L)'
;MKDRKEKDVSQINSKVLFCQQPLVQNVINMEKRFSTESLKMASAVDNFFKLNFNESKFFIEHYQDLLSISNQNLRSEMTVAKNFIKSSCNKNDFELEDIKKKMSQNKFTQIYTNCCK
;
A
#
# COMPACT_ATOMS: atom_id res chain seq x y z
N MET A 1 21.17 41.48 -39.96
CA MET A 1 19.76 41.28 -39.56
C MET A 1 19.34 39.79 -39.50
N LYS A 2 20.13 38.87 -40.07
CA LYS A 2 19.86 37.41 -40.07
C LYS A 2 20.21 36.73 -38.73
N ASP A 3 21.32 37.12 -38.10
CA ASP A 3 21.86 36.48 -36.89
C ASP A 3 21.00 36.67 -35.62
N ARG A 4 20.15 37.72 -35.60
CA ARG A 4 19.29 38.01 -34.44
C ARG A 4 18.12 37.03 -34.36
N LYS A 5 17.54 36.67 -35.51
CA LYS A 5 16.43 35.70 -35.60
C LYS A 5 16.86 34.28 -35.25
N GLU A 6 18.10 33.91 -35.58
CA GLU A 6 18.62 32.57 -35.33
C GLU A 6 18.93 32.34 -33.84
N LYS A 7 19.44 33.38 -33.15
CA LYS A 7 19.59 33.38 -31.69
C LYS A 7 18.24 33.28 -30.97
N ASP A 8 17.23 34.03 -31.43
CA ASP A 8 15.88 33.97 -30.85
C ASP A 8 15.22 32.59 -31.03
N VAL A 9 15.35 31.96 -32.21
CA VAL A 9 14.82 30.61 -32.46
C VAL A 9 15.54 29.55 -31.59
N SER A 10 16.86 29.64 -31.46
CA SER A 10 17.61 28.72 -30.58
C SER A 10 17.22 28.86 -29.11
N GLN A 11 16.95 30.08 -28.65
CA GLN A 11 16.56 30.38 -27.28
C GLN A 11 15.11 30.00 -26.99
N ILE A 12 14.22 30.14 -27.98
CA ILE A 12 12.85 29.61 -27.92
C ILE A 12 12.87 28.08 -27.86
N ASN A 13 13.65 27.41 -28.72
CA ASN A 13 13.77 25.94 -28.72
C ASN A 13 14.34 25.41 -27.39
N SER A 14 15.32 26.11 -26.80
CA SER A 14 15.86 25.77 -25.47
C SER A 14 14.81 25.92 -24.36
N LYS A 15 13.99 26.98 -24.39
CA LYS A 15 12.89 27.19 -23.42
C LYS A 15 11.75 26.17 -23.60
N VAL A 16 11.42 25.81 -24.85
CA VAL A 16 10.43 24.77 -25.16
C VAL A 16 10.90 23.41 -24.64
N LEU A 17 12.17 23.07 -24.83
CA LEU A 17 12.76 21.82 -24.31
C LEU A 17 12.71 21.78 -22.77
N PHE A 18 12.99 22.91 -22.10
CA PHE A 18 12.94 23.01 -20.63
C PHE A 18 11.52 22.87 -20.07
N CYS A 19 10.50 23.37 -20.77
CA CYS A 19 9.09 23.24 -20.36
C CYS A 19 8.47 21.87 -20.70
N GLN A 20 9.08 21.08 -21.59
CA GLN A 20 8.60 19.72 -21.93
C GLN A 20 9.02 18.66 -20.91
N GLN A 21 10.18 18.83 -20.25
CA GLN A 21 10.69 17.85 -19.27
C GLN A 21 9.74 17.57 -18.09
N PRO A 22 9.10 18.58 -17.46
CA PRO A 22 8.17 18.34 -16.37
C PRO A 22 6.90 17.61 -16.81
N LEU A 23 6.40 17.89 -18.02
CA LEU A 23 5.19 17.26 -18.55
C LEU A 23 5.41 15.77 -18.83
N VAL A 24 6.53 15.41 -19.44
CA VAL A 24 6.91 14.01 -19.67
C VAL A 24 7.09 13.26 -18.34
N GLN A 25 7.75 13.88 -17.35
CA GLN A 25 7.92 13.28 -16.04
C GLN A 25 6.57 13.07 -15.31
N ASN A 26 5.64 14.00 -15.46
CA ASN A 26 4.29 13.87 -14.89
C ASN A 26 3.50 12.74 -15.54
N VAL A 27 3.57 12.58 -16.86
CA VAL A 27 2.90 11.46 -17.57
C VAL A 27 3.48 10.11 -17.13
N ILE A 28 4.81 9.97 -17.08
CA ILE A 28 5.48 8.75 -16.60
C ILE A 28 5.08 8.44 -15.14
N ASN A 29 5.02 9.46 -14.29
CA ASN A 29 4.61 9.30 -12.89
C ASN A 29 3.14 8.90 -12.77
N MET A 30 2.26 9.44 -13.62
CA MET A 30 0.85 9.04 -13.67
C MET A 30 0.71 7.59 -14.13
N GLU A 31 1.42 7.18 -15.18
CA GLU A 31 1.42 5.79 -15.65
C GLU A 31 1.87 4.81 -14.56
N LYS A 32 2.92 5.15 -13.81
CA LYS A 32 3.35 4.34 -12.66
C LYS A 32 2.29 4.30 -11.55
N ARG A 33 1.68 5.44 -11.20
CA ARG A 33 0.65 5.54 -10.14
C ARG A 33 -0.64 4.81 -10.48
N PHE A 34 -1.01 4.74 -11.76
CA PHE A 34 -2.20 4.03 -12.26
C PHE A 34 -1.85 2.74 -13.02
N SER A 35 -0.68 2.17 -12.73
CA SER A 35 -0.27 0.89 -13.31
C SER A 35 -1.15 -0.25 -12.80
N THR A 36 -1.16 -1.35 -13.53
CA THR A 36 -1.77 -2.60 -13.09
C THR A 36 -1.13 -3.12 -11.80
N GLU A 37 0.18 -2.91 -11.64
CA GLU A 37 0.92 -3.28 -10.44
C GLU A 37 0.50 -2.44 -9.21
N SER A 38 0.38 -1.11 -9.35
CA SER A 38 -0.07 -0.27 -8.25
C SER A 38 -1.52 -0.59 -7.84
N LEU A 39 -2.39 -0.88 -8.81
CA LEU A 39 -3.75 -1.35 -8.54
C LEU A 39 -3.75 -2.69 -7.78
N LYS A 40 -2.91 -3.64 -8.21
CA LYS A 40 -2.74 -4.94 -7.54
C LYS A 40 -2.23 -4.77 -6.11
N MET A 41 -1.25 -3.88 -5.90
CA MET A 41 -0.74 -3.55 -4.56
C MET A 41 -1.83 -2.93 -3.68
N ALA A 42 -2.56 -1.93 -4.20
CA ALA A 42 -3.64 -1.27 -3.45
C ALA A 42 -4.73 -2.27 -3.04
N SER A 43 -5.14 -3.15 -3.95
CA SER A 43 -6.11 -4.21 -3.65
C SER A 43 -5.61 -5.21 -2.61
N ALA A 44 -4.32 -5.59 -2.67
CA ALA A 44 -3.72 -6.48 -1.69
C ALA A 44 -3.63 -5.84 -0.29
N VAL A 45 -3.32 -4.55 -0.20
CA VAL A 45 -3.32 -3.78 1.05
C VAL A 45 -4.72 -3.68 1.65
N ASP A 46 -5.74 -3.41 0.84
CA ASP A 46 -7.13 -3.38 1.30
C ASP A 46 -7.56 -4.74 1.89
N ASN A 47 -7.20 -5.83 1.21
CA ASN A 47 -7.43 -7.19 1.69
C ASN A 47 -6.63 -7.53 2.95
N PHE A 48 -5.45 -6.94 3.13
CA PHE A 48 -4.66 -7.10 4.35
C PHE A 48 -5.41 -6.54 5.57
N PHE A 49 -5.98 -5.34 5.46
CA PHE A 49 -6.78 -4.74 6.53
C PHE A 49 -8.10 -5.50 6.80
N LYS A 50 -8.62 -6.24 5.81
CA LYS A 50 -9.75 -7.18 5.97
C LYS A 50 -9.34 -8.54 6.56
N LEU A 51 -8.07 -8.68 6.97
CA LEU A 51 -7.47 -9.92 7.47
C LEU A 51 -7.68 -11.10 6.49
N ASN A 52 -7.61 -10.85 5.18
CA ASN A 52 -7.70 -11.87 4.15
C ASN A 52 -6.31 -12.24 3.62
N PHE A 53 -5.66 -13.18 4.29
CA PHE A 53 -4.29 -13.60 3.99
C PHE A 53 -4.06 -13.90 2.50
N ASN A 54 -4.94 -14.71 1.88
CA ASN A 54 -4.77 -15.19 0.51
C ASN A 54 -4.80 -14.04 -0.51
N GLU A 55 -5.73 -13.10 -0.35
CA GLU A 55 -5.83 -11.95 -1.27
C GLU A 55 -4.81 -10.84 -0.96
N SER A 56 -4.29 -10.80 0.26
CA SER A 56 -3.21 -9.88 0.64
C SER A 56 -1.80 -10.37 0.31
N LYS A 57 -1.66 -11.57 -0.28
CA LYS A 57 -0.38 -12.25 -0.48
C LYS A 57 0.63 -11.39 -1.25
N PHE A 58 0.18 -10.65 -2.26
CA PHE A 58 1.05 -9.77 -3.05
C PHE A 58 1.70 -8.66 -2.21
N PHE A 59 0.97 -8.11 -1.23
CA PHE A 59 1.52 -7.14 -0.28
C PHE A 59 2.45 -7.79 0.74
N ILE A 60 2.06 -8.95 1.30
CA ILE A 60 2.83 -9.66 2.31
C ILE A 60 4.19 -10.09 1.75
N GLU A 61 4.19 -10.75 0.59
CA GLU A 61 5.41 -11.23 -0.09
C GLU A 61 6.35 -10.07 -0.46
N HIS A 62 5.79 -8.92 -0.85
CA HIS A 62 6.58 -7.75 -1.21
C HIS A 62 7.42 -7.21 -0.05
N TYR A 63 6.94 -7.35 1.20
CA TYR A 63 7.64 -6.89 2.40
C TYR A 63 8.18 -8.02 3.29
N GLN A 64 7.99 -9.28 2.88
CA GLN A 64 8.28 -10.45 3.69
C GLN A 64 9.74 -10.49 4.13
N ASP A 65 10.65 -10.33 3.17
CA ASP A 65 12.10 -10.41 3.43
C ASP A 65 12.59 -9.22 4.26
N LEU A 66 12.07 -8.02 3.96
CA LEU A 66 12.42 -6.80 4.67
C LEU A 66 12.03 -6.87 6.15
N LEU A 67 10.88 -7.46 6.45
CA LEU A 67 10.32 -7.53 7.80
C LEU A 67 10.55 -8.88 8.47
N SER A 68 11.23 -9.82 7.80
CA SER A 68 11.44 -11.20 8.26
C SER A 68 10.15 -11.87 8.74
N ILE A 69 9.06 -11.69 7.98
CA ILE A 69 7.73 -12.19 8.34
C ILE A 69 7.65 -13.69 8.04
N SER A 70 7.26 -14.48 9.04
CA SER A 70 6.82 -15.87 8.82
C SER A 70 5.39 -15.87 8.30
N ASN A 71 5.20 -16.29 7.04
CA ASN A 71 3.88 -16.42 6.41
C ASN A 71 2.91 -17.32 7.22
N GLN A 72 3.42 -18.40 7.83
CA GLN A 72 2.60 -19.31 8.62
C GLN A 72 2.13 -18.65 9.92
N ASN A 73 3.04 -17.94 10.60
CA ASN A 73 2.71 -17.23 11.84
C ASN A 73 1.71 -16.11 11.55
N LEU A 74 2.00 -15.27 10.56
CA LEU A 74 1.12 -14.17 10.16
C LEU A 74 -0.28 -14.68 9.76
N ARG A 75 -0.36 -15.75 8.97
CA ARG A 75 -1.65 -16.36 8.59
C ARG A 75 -2.44 -16.81 9.82
N SER A 76 -1.76 -17.44 10.78
CA SER A 76 -2.37 -17.90 12.03
C SER A 76 -2.87 -16.73 12.88
N GLU A 77 -2.04 -15.69 13.05
CA GLU A 77 -2.39 -14.47 13.79
C GLU A 77 -3.56 -13.73 13.14
N MET A 78 -3.53 -13.53 11.82
CA MET A 78 -4.64 -12.92 11.08
C MET A 78 -5.94 -13.71 11.24
N THR A 79 -5.86 -15.05 11.26
CA THR A 79 -7.04 -15.92 11.45
C THR A 79 -7.63 -15.77 12.85
N VAL A 80 -6.79 -15.80 13.88
CA VAL A 80 -7.21 -15.60 15.27
C VAL A 80 -7.83 -14.21 15.45
N ALA A 81 -7.17 -13.16 14.95
CA ALA A 81 -7.66 -11.80 15.00
C ALA A 81 -9.01 -11.66 14.29
N LYS A 82 -9.16 -12.24 13.09
CA LYS A 82 -10.40 -12.24 12.31
C LYS A 82 -11.55 -12.88 13.07
N ASN A 83 -11.31 -14.05 13.66
CA ASN A 83 -12.33 -14.77 14.45
C ASN A 83 -12.71 -14.01 15.73
N PHE A 84 -11.73 -13.43 16.40
CA PHE A 84 -11.95 -12.59 17.56
C PHE A 84 -12.84 -11.38 17.22
N ILE A 85 -12.55 -10.69 16.13
CA ILE A 85 -13.36 -9.53 15.72
C ILE A 85 -14.77 -9.96 15.33
N LYS A 86 -14.91 -10.99 14.49
CA LYS A 86 -16.22 -11.50 14.05
C LYS A 86 -17.12 -11.89 15.23
N SER A 87 -16.58 -12.66 16.18
CA SER A 87 -17.32 -13.05 17.40
C SER A 87 -17.71 -11.85 18.26
N SER A 88 -16.93 -10.77 18.21
CA SER A 88 -17.14 -9.60 19.04
C SER A 88 -18.05 -8.52 18.43
N CYS A 89 -18.32 -8.59 17.13
CA CYS A 89 -19.09 -7.58 16.38
C CYS A 89 -20.44 -8.10 15.85
N ASN A 90 -20.75 -9.41 15.97
CA ASN A 90 -21.97 -10.05 15.43
C ASN A 90 -22.22 -9.72 13.93
N LYS A 91 -21.15 -9.47 13.17
CA LYS A 91 -21.19 -9.17 11.74
C LYS A 91 -20.29 -10.15 10.99
N ASN A 92 -20.70 -10.48 9.77
CA ASN A 92 -19.92 -11.37 8.89
C ASN A 92 -18.65 -10.69 8.37
N ASP A 93 -18.71 -9.37 8.21
CA ASP A 93 -17.63 -8.49 7.76
C ASP A 93 -17.36 -7.38 8.77
N PHE A 94 -16.14 -6.85 8.76
CA PHE A 94 -15.68 -5.79 9.66
C PHE A 94 -14.75 -4.84 8.88
N GLU A 95 -14.69 -3.60 9.37
CA GLU A 95 -13.85 -2.56 8.78
C GLU A 95 -12.63 -2.26 9.66
N LEU A 96 -11.69 -1.48 9.13
CA LEU A 96 -10.49 -1.08 9.86
C LEU A 96 -10.80 -0.36 11.19
N GLU A 97 -11.89 0.41 11.23
CA GLU A 97 -12.32 1.09 12.45
C GLU A 97 -12.79 0.12 13.54
N ASP A 98 -13.36 -1.03 13.17
CA ASP A 98 -13.73 -2.09 14.11
C ASP A 98 -12.48 -2.69 14.76
N ILE A 99 -11.41 -2.91 13.97
CA ILE A 99 -10.11 -3.38 14.47
C ILE A 99 -9.54 -2.37 15.47
N LYS A 100 -9.47 -1.09 15.09
CA LYS A 100 -8.91 -0.03 15.95
C LYS A 100 -9.65 0.05 17.28
N LYS A 101 -10.99 0.04 17.25
CA LYS A 101 -11.83 0.05 18.45
C LYS A 101 -11.51 -1.10 19.39
N LYS A 102 -11.28 -2.31 18.86
CA LYS A 102 -10.97 -3.51 19.67
C LYS A 102 -9.55 -3.52 20.21
N MET A 103 -8.58 -3.04 19.43
CA MET A 103 -7.20 -2.90 19.89
C MET A 103 -7.10 -1.92 21.06
N SER A 104 -7.84 -0.82 21.01
CA SER A 104 -7.91 0.17 22.11
C SER A 104 -8.56 -0.37 23.39
N GLN A 105 -9.27 -1.51 23.35
CA GLN A 105 -9.93 -2.12 24.53
C GLN A 105 -8.99 -3.00 25.37
N ASN A 106 -7.69 -3.04 25.08
CA ASN A 106 -6.64 -3.52 25.97
C ASN A 106 -6.82 -4.95 26.53
N LYS A 107 -7.31 -5.88 25.68
CA LYS A 107 -7.32 -7.34 25.98
C LYS A 107 -6.31 -8.15 25.18
N PHE A 108 -5.62 -7.55 24.21
CA PHE A 108 -4.64 -8.26 23.37
C PHE A 108 -3.41 -8.75 24.14
N THR A 109 -3.06 -8.09 25.25
CA THR A 109 -1.97 -8.48 26.14
C THR A 109 -2.17 -9.87 26.76
N GLN A 110 -3.42 -10.33 26.93
CA GLN A 110 -3.69 -11.60 27.62
C GLN A 110 -3.43 -12.84 26.75
N ILE A 111 -3.39 -12.71 25.41
CA ILE A 111 -3.22 -13.86 24.51
C ILE A 111 -1.74 -14.28 24.46
N TYR A 112 -0.81 -13.34 24.38
CA TYR A 112 0.63 -13.64 24.33
C TYR A 112 1.23 -14.00 25.70
N THR A 113 0.61 -13.58 26.81
CA THR A 113 1.11 -13.88 28.16
C THR A 113 0.90 -15.36 28.56
N ASN A 114 -0.04 -16.06 27.91
CA ASN A 114 -0.38 -17.45 28.24
C ASN A 114 0.29 -18.51 27.34
N CYS A 115 0.95 -18.12 26.24
CA CYS A 115 1.69 -19.05 25.37
C CYS A 115 3.16 -19.25 25.81
N CYS A 116 3.66 -18.49 26.79
CA CYS A 116 5.02 -18.60 27.31
C CYS A 116 5.07 -19.03 28.78
N LYS A 117 4.19 -19.94 29.20
CA LYS A 117 4.28 -20.64 30.50
C LYS A 117 4.50 -22.12 30.29
#